data_AF-R6Z111-F1
#
_entry.id   AF-R6Z111-F1
#
_cell.length_a   1.000
_cell.length_b   1.000
_cell.length_c   1.000
_cell.angle_alpha   90.00
_cell.angle_beta   90.00
_cell.angle_gamma   90.00
#
_symmetry.space_group_name_H-M   'P 1'
#
loop_
_entity.id
_entity.type
_entity.pdbx_description
1 polymer ?
#
loop_
_entity_poly.entity_id
_entity_poly.type
_entity_poly.pdbx_seq_one_letter_code
_entity_poly.pdbx_strand_id
1 'polypeptide(L)'
;MPVGEMQECYRSGEKIEYPEQMLSEGFSRQQEEECCRLIARLARGEILSRDEWILLLSVRTGKTAGLLFRTARRVREHFYGKRVFLRGASELGSFSQNGGLQEEYLMKQAVASACRDGKQAGLRSFVLQKSQEKSREKEQEGGLLADLIKQIKAACPDCAVTLAAGIYPEETVHMWRQAGADRYLVRLERSEAAGRAGDSSRKALEQEKSGRKRYLNFLKKTGWQTGGEISAASFAGFPERLAEELMFLCALQPEIVEINPFLFGDSVQTAEAREDALKMTLYLMGIARLLLPRVLLPVSEILEKSLPDGRRLGLLCGANVLMMDLLPGSGGSGPYMGCSTAQEKAKLRRLVEAIGYEMVAERGDCYGFSRSGCSEKA
;
A
#
# COMPACT_ATOMS: atom_id res chain seq x y z
N MET A 1 -28.65 -22.46 -13.37
CA MET A 1 -27.73 -22.86 -12.29
C MET A 1 -28.08 -22.02 -11.07
N PRO A 2 -28.65 -22.59 -10.01
CA PRO A 2 -29.13 -21.82 -8.87
C PRO A 2 -27.97 -21.23 -8.05
N VAL A 3 -28.25 -20.10 -7.42
CA VAL A 3 -27.36 -19.16 -6.70
C VAL A 3 -26.60 -19.78 -5.49
N GLY A 4 -26.75 -21.09 -5.22
CA GLY A 4 -26.16 -21.77 -4.08
C GLY A 4 -24.78 -22.41 -4.29
N GLU A 5 -24.32 -22.61 -5.53
CA GLU A 5 -23.11 -23.42 -5.79
C GLU A 5 -21.82 -22.60 -6.06
N MET A 6 -21.87 -21.26 -6.07
CA MET A 6 -20.68 -20.42 -6.31
C MET A 6 -20.05 -19.81 -5.03
N GLN A 7 -20.50 -20.21 -3.84
CA GLN A 7 -19.91 -19.75 -2.56
C GLN A 7 -18.82 -20.67 -1.98
N GLU A 8 -18.51 -21.81 -2.62
CA GLU A 8 -17.61 -22.81 -2.02
C GLU A 8 -16.14 -22.74 -2.45
N CYS A 9 -15.75 -22.02 -3.52
CA CYS A 9 -14.33 -22.01 -3.94
C CYS A 9 -13.37 -21.42 -2.89
N TYR A 10 -13.86 -20.54 -1.99
CA TYR A 10 -13.05 -19.99 -0.89
C TYR A 10 -12.89 -20.98 0.29
N ARG A 11 -13.82 -21.93 0.46
CA ARG A 11 -13.82 -22.94 1.54
C ARG A 11 -13.31 -24.31 1.09
N SER A 12 -13.32 -24.61 -0.21
CA SER A 12 -12.96 -25.92 -0.78
C SER A 12 -11.45 -26.12 -1.01
N GLY A 13 -10.63 -25.07 -0.87
CA GLY A 13 -9.20 -25.14 -1.17
C GLY A 13 -8.90 -25.20 -2.68
N GLU A 14 -9.88 -24.91 -3.54
CA GLU A 14 -9.66 -24.81 -4.98
C GLU A 14 -8.79 -23.61 -5.33
N LYS A 15 -7.86 -23.81 -6.28
CA LYS A 15 -6.88 -22.80 -6.67
C LYS A 15 -7.55 -21.70 -7.49
N ILE A 16 -7.55 -20.47 -6.99
CA ILE A 16 -8.05 -19.29 -7.71
C ILE A 16 -7.05 -18.91 -8.82
N GLU A 17 -7.37 -19.25 -10.06
CA GLU A 17 -6.51 -18.98 -11.21
C GLU A 17 -6.52 -17.49 -11.60
N TYR A 18 -7.67 -16.81 -11.45
CA TYR A 18 -7.82 -15.39 -11.75
C TYR A 18 -8.69 -14.66 -10.72
N PRO A 19 -8.35 -13.42 -10.34
CA PRO A 19 -9.04 -12.69 -9.28
C PRO A 19 -10.52 -12.41 -9.57
N GLU A 20 -10.92 -12.29 -10.83
CA GLU A 20 -12.33 -12.09 -11.21
C GLU A 20 -13.26 -13.26 -10.82
N GLN A 21 -12.72 -14.47 -10.63
CA GLN A 21 -13.48 -15.65 -10.18
C GLN A 21 -14.02 -15.48 -8.75
N MET A 22 -13.52 -14.49 -8.00
CA MET A 22 -13.97 -14.20 -6.64
C MET A 22 -15.27 -13.40 -6.59
N LEU A 23 -15.76 -12.83 -7.70
CA LEU A 23 -16.88 -11.87 -7.69
C LEU A 23 -18.19 -12.47 -8.21
N SER A 24 -19.32 -12.04 -7.63
CA SER A 24 -20.61 -12.69 -7.80
C SER A 24 -21.35 -12.31 -9.08
N GLU A 25 -22.22 -13.21 -9.54
CA GLU A 25 -23.17 -12.97 -10.61
C GLU A 25 -24.54 -12.69 -9.99
N GLY A 26 -24.94 -11.42 -9.90
CA GLY A 26 -26.21 -11.05 -9.24
C GLY A 26 -26.81 -9.71 -9.62
N PHE A 27 -26.19 -8.97 -10.56
CA PHE A 27 -26.64 -7.64 -10.95
C PHE A 27 -27.33 -7.66 -12.32
N SER A 28 -28.15 -6.66 -12.61
CA SER A 28 -28.82 -6.57 -13.90
C SER A 28 -27.80 -6.36 -15.03
N ARG A 29 -28.09 -6.94 -16.20
CA ARG A 29 -27.24 -6.80 -17.39
C ARG A 29 -26.95 -5.33 -17.75
N GLN A 30 -27.94 -4.46 -17.57
CA GLN A 30 -27.81 -3.02 -17.82
C GLN A 30 -26.77 -2.36 -16.89
N GLN A 31 -26.79 -2.69 -15.60
CA GLN A 31 -25.83 -2.18 -14.63
C GLN A 31 -24.40 -2.66 -14.94
N GLU A 32 -24.25 -3.93 -15.35
CA GLU A 32 -22.94 -4.46 -15.75
C GLU A 32 -22.38 -3.78 -17.00
N GLU A 33 -23.22 -3.58 -18.02
CA GLU A 33 -22.85 -2.90 -19.26
C GLU A 33 -22.43 -1.46 -18.99
N GLU A 34 -23.17 -0.77 -18.12
CA GLU A 34 -22.82 0.58 -17.68
C GLU A 34 -21.48 0.61 -16.93
N CYS A 35 -21.24 -0.32 -16.00
CA CYS A 35 -19.96 -0.40 -15.31
C CYS A 35 -18.79 -0.70 -16.26
N CYS A 36 -19.00 -1.55 -17.28
CA CYS A 36 -17.99 -1.76 -18.33
C CYS A 36 -17.67 -0.45 -19.08
N ARG A 37 -18.69 0.37 -19.37
CA ARG A 37 -18.53 1.70 -19.98
C ARG A 37 -17.73 2.63 -19.06
N LEU A 38 -18.04 2.66 -17.76
CA LEU A 38 -17.31 3.47 -16.77
C LEU A 38 -15.84 3.05 -16.65
N ILE A 39 -15.53 1.75 -16.65
CA ILE A 39 -14.16 1.23 -16.65
C ILE A 39 -13.40 1.68 -17.90
N ALA A 40 -14.03 1.61 -19.07
CA ALA A 40 -13.42 2.07 -20.31
C ALA A 40 -13.17 3.60 -20.32
N ARG A 41 -14.07 4.38 -19.72
CA ARG A 41 -13.90 5.84 -19.52
C ARG A 41 -12.72 6.14 -18.60
N LEU A 42 -12.63 5.47 -17.44
CA LEU A 42 -11.49 5.59 -16.53
C LEU A 42 -10.16 5.26 -17.22
N ALA A 43 -10.13 4.20 -18.03
CA ALA A 43 -8.92 3.82 -18.78
C ALA A 43 -8.49 4.87 -19.81
N ARG A 44 -9.41 5.73 -20.27
CA ARG A 44 -9.10 6.90 -21.13
C ARG A 44 -8.73 8.16 -20.35
N GLY A 45 -8.71 8.09 -19.02
CA GLY A 45 -8.42 9.22 -18.14
C GLY A 45 -9.60 10.16 -17.90
N GLU A 46 -10.83 9.71 -18.19
CA GLU A 46 -12.03 10.49 -17.87
C GLU A 46 -12.33 10.44 -16.36
N ILE A 47 -12.90 11.53 -15.85
CA ILE A 47 -13.31 11.64 -14.44
C ILE A 47 -14.76 11.16 -14.31
N LEU A 48 -15.01 10.32 -13.32
CA LEU A 48 -16.36 9.86 -12.99
C LEU A 48 -17.04 10.81 -12.00
N SER A 49 -18.35 10.95 -12.13
CA SER A 49 -19.18 11.62 -11.12
C SER A 49 -19.26 10.79 -9.84
N ARG A 50 -19.76 11.40 -8.75
CA ARG A 50 -19.96 10.70 -7.47
C ARG A 50 -20.89 9.49 -7.61
N ASP A 51 -21.99 9.64 -8.33
CA ASP A 51 -22.97 8.55 -8.52
C ASP A 51 -22.41 7.44 -9.41
N GLU A 52 -21.60 7.80 -10.41
CA GLU A 52 -20.88 6.83 -11.25
C GLU A 52 -19.86 6.02 -10.43
N TRP A 53 -19.15 6.66 -9.49
CA TRP A 53 -18.27 5.95 -8.56
C TRP A 53 -19.04 4.97 -7.68
N ILE A 54 -20.16 5.40 -7.09
CA ILE A 54 -20.98 4.55 -6.23
C ILE A 54 -21.49 3.34 -7.01
N LEU A 55 -21.95 3.53 -8.25
CA LEU A 55 -22.39 2.46 -9.13
C LEU A 55 -21.25 1.47 -9.43
N LEU A 56 -20.09 1.97 -9.86
CA LEU A 56 -18.94 1.15 -10.22
C LEU A 56 -18.40 0.33 -9.04
N LEU A 57 -18.43 0.89 -7.84
CA LEU A 57 -18.00 0.21 -6.61
C LEU A 57 -19.02 -0.82 -6.12
N SER A 58 -20.31 -0.61 -6.42
CA SER A 58 -21.38 -1.52 -6.01
C SER A 58 -21.52 -2.74 -6.92
N VAL A 59 -21.38 -2.55 -8.24
CA VAL A 59 -21.63 -3.59 -9.24
C VAL A 59 -20.31 -4.31 -9.59
N ARG A 60 -19.91 -5.22 -8.70
CA ARG A 60 -18.68 -6.02 -8.82
C ARG A 60 -19.02 -7.45 -9.23
N THR A 61 -19.03 -7.71 -10.53
CA THR A 61 -19.24 -9.07 -11.09
C THR A 61 -17.97 -9.61 -11.71
N GLY A 62 -17.91 -10.93 -11.94
CA GLY A 62 -16.76 -11.54 -12.62
C GLY A 62 -16.48 -10.89 -13.99
N LYS A 63 -17.54 -10.46 -14.70
CA LYS A 63 -17.41 -9.74 -15.99
C LYS A 63 -16.79 -8.36 -15.81
N THR A 64 -17.32 -7.52 -14.91
CA THR A 64 -16.80 -6.15 -14.71
C THR A 64 -15.38 -6.19 -14.17
N ALA A 65 -15.09 -7.08 -13.22
CA ALA A 65 -13.75 -7.25 -12.67
C ALA A 65 -12.76 -7.84 -13.66
N GLY A 66 -13.15 -8.81 -14.48
CA GLY A 66 -12.29 -9.36 -15.52
C GLY A 66 -11.87 -8.26 -16.51
N LEU A 67 -12.79 -7.39 -16.92
CA LEU A 67 -12.46 -6.23 -17.75
C LEU A 67 -11.52 -5.26 -17.01
N LEU A 68 -11.84 -4.91 -15.76
CA LEU A 68 -11.04 -4.00 -14.93
C LEU A 68 -9.61 -4.50 -14.78
N PHE A 69 -9.41 -5.74 -14.34
CA PHE A 69 -8.09 -6.29 -14.05
C PHE A 69 -7.26 -6.49 -15.31
N ARG A 70 -7.84 -6.97 -16.41
CA ARG A 70 -7.13 -7.03 -17.70
C ARG A 70 -6.68 -5.65 -18.17
N THR A 71 -7.53 -4.64 -18.03
CA THR A 71 -7.21 -3.26 -18.43
C THR A 71 -6.14 -2.66 -17.53
N ALA A 72 -6.26 -2.85 -16.21
CA ALA A 72 -5.25 -2.41 -15.23
C ALA A 72 -3.88 -3.03 -15.49
N ARG A 73 -3.80 -4.34 -15.82
CA ARG A 73 -2.54 -4.99 -16.21
C ARG A 73 -1.93 -4.36 -17.46
N ARG A 74 -2.72 -4.13 -18.52
CA ARG A 74 -2.25 -3.46 -19.75
C ARG A 74 -1.71 -2.06 -19.48
N VAL A 75 -2.42 -1.28 -18.66
CA VAL A 75 -1.97 0.06 -18.25
C VAL A 75 -0.66 -0.03 -17.45
N ARG A 76 -0.57 -0.95 -16.49
CA ARG A 76 0.66 -1.17 -15.73
C ARG A 76 1.82 -1.53 -16.64
N GLU A 77 1.60 -2.43 -17.60
CA GLU A 77 2.61 -2.89 -18.55
C GLU A 77 3.07 -1.79 -19.50
N HIS A 78 2.18 -0.88 -19.87
CA HIS A 78 2.55 0.29 -20.66
C HIS A 78 3.59 1.18 -19.95
N PHE A 79 3.45 1.40 -18.63
CA PHE A 79 4.35 2.26 -17.87
C PHE A 79 5.57 1.53 -17.30
N TYR A 80 5.40 0.28 -16.86
CA TYR A 80 6.42 -0.45 -16.11
C TYR A 80 6.93 -1.71 -16.81
N GLY A 81 6.34 -2.08 -17.95
CA GLY A 81 6.57 -3.38 -18.57
C GLY A 81 6.13 -4.52 -17.64
N LYS A 82 6.85 -5.64 -17.75
CA LYS A 82 6.64 -6.82 -16.90
C LYS A 82 7.45 -6.78 -15.60
N ARG A 83 7.97 -5.62 -15.21
CA ARG A 83 8.81 -5.45 -14.02
C ARG A 83 8.00 -5.38 -12.74
N VAL A 84 8.50 -6.02 -11.69
CA VAL A 84 8.00 -5.99 -10.32
C VAL A 84 9.12 -5.52 -9.40
N PHE A 85 8.89 -4.45 -8.66
CA PHE A 85 9.89 -3.88 -7.75
C PHE A 85 9.79 -4.54 -6.38
N LEU A 86 10.94 -4.78 -5.75
CA LEU A 86 11.02 -5.29 -4.38
C LEU A 86 11.41 -4.18 -3.42
N ARG A 87 10.77 -4.16 -2.24
CA ARG A 87 11.13 -3.25 -1.15
C ARG A 87 11.34 -4.01 0.14
N GLY A 88 12.44 -3.72 0.83
CA GLY A 88 12.67 -4.20 2.18
C GLY A 88 11.89 -3.36 3.19
N ALA A 89 10.95 -3.94 3.91
CA ALA A 89 10.23 -3.33 5.01
C ALA A 89 10.94 -3.62 6.33
N SER A 90 11.04 -2.61 7.18
CA SER A 90 11.37 -2.78 8.59
C SER A 90 10.36 -2.03 9.40
N GLU A 91 9.65 -2.73 10.28
CA GLU A 91 8.97 -2.06 11.38
C GLU A 91 10.04 -1.59 12.36
N LEU A 92 10.03 -0.29 12.68
CA LEU A 92 10.83 0.28 13.73
C LEU A 92 10.15 -0.12 15.03
N GLY A 93 10.68 -1.18 15.64
CA GLY A 93 10.27 -1.60 16.96
C GLY A 93 10.27 -0.41 17.91
N SER A 94 9.25 -0.36 18.77
CA SER A 94 9.05 0.56 19.88
C SER A 94 10.33 1.33 20.29
N PHE A 95 10.50 2.57 19.83
CA PHE A 95 11.27 3.58 20.55
C PHE A 95 10.61 3.74 21.93
N SER A 96 10.98 2.94 22.92
CA SER A 96 9.99 2.40 23.84
C SER A 96 9.49 3.28 24.97
N GLN A 97 9.50 4.62 24.93
CA GLN A 97 9.34 5.51 26.12
C GLN A 97 10.34 5.22 27.27
N ASN A 98 10.52 3.98 27.69
CA ASN A 98 11.40 3.48 28.75
C ASN A 98 12.74 2.89 28.25
N GLY A 99 12.91 2.75 26.93
CA GLY A 99 14.11 2.17 26.33
C GLY A 99 15.27 3.14 26.41
N GLY A 100 16.37 2.69 27.01
CA GLY A 100 17.58 3.49 27.13
C GLY A 100 18.28 3.72 25.78
N LEU A 101 19.21 4.68 25.74
CA LEU A 101 20.03 5.03 24.56
C LEU A 101 20.67 3.80 23.87
N GLN A 102 20.95 2.74 24.63
CA GLN A 102 21.54 1.51 24.13
C GLN A 102 20.58 0.67 23.27
N GLU A 103 19.30 0.58 23.62
CA GLU A 103 18.31 -0.16 22.81
C GLU A 103 18.08 0.53 21.46
N GLU A 104 18.03 1.87 21.47
CA GLU A 104 17.88 2.67 20.26
C GLU A 104 19.08 2.54 19.34
N TYR A 105 20.29 2.56 19.90
CA TYR A 105 21.52 2.35 19.15
C TYR A 105 21.55 0.96 18.51
N LEU A 106 21.20 -0.09 19.28
CA LEU A 106 21.14 -1.46 18.77
C LEU A 106 20.09 -1.61 17.66
N MET A 107 18.92 -0.99 17.80
CA MET A 107 17.91 -1.00 16.73
C MET A 107 18.43 -0.28 15.48
N LYS A 108 19.03 0.91 15.61
CA LYS A 108 19.60 1.64 14.46
C LYS A 108 20.65 0.80 13.75
N GLN A 109 21.56 0.18 14.50
CA GLN A 109 22.56 -0.72 13.94
C GLN A 109 21.94 -1.93 13.25
N ALA A 110 20.95 -2.58 13.87
CA ALA A 110 20.27 -3.74 13.32
C ALA A 110 19.57 -3.39 11.99
N VAL A 111 18.82 -2.28 11.95
CA VAL A 111 18.12 -1.83 10.74
C VAL A 111 19.13 -1.44 9.65
N ALA A 112 20.20 -0.71 9.98
CA ALA A 112 21.23 -0.32 9.02
C ALA A 112 21.98 -1.55 8.46
N SER A 113 22.29 -2.54 9.32
CA SER A 113 22.87 -3.82 8.90
C SER A 113 21.92 -4.59 7.99
N ALA A 114 20.64 -4.69 8.36
CA ALA A 114 19.64 -5.38 7.56
C ALA A 114 19.44 -4.71 6.18
N CYS A 115 19.51 -3.38 6.11
CA CYS A 115 19.49 -2.66 4.84
C CYS A 115 20.73 -2.99 3.99
N ARG A 116 21.91 -3.11 4.59
CA ARG A 116 23.15 -3.50 3.88
C ARG A 116 23.04 -4.91 3.31
N ASP A 117 22.57 -5.86 4.11
CA ASP A 117 22.36 -7.24 3.69
C ASP A 117 21.29 -7.31 2.59
N GLY A 118 20.19 -6.58 2.76
CA GLY A 118 19.15 -6.43 1.74
C GLY A 118 19.68 -5.87 0.43
N LYS A 119 20.57 -4.86 0.48
CA LYS A 119 21.24 -4.30 -0.71
C LYS A 119 22.11 -5.34 -1.42
N GLN A 120 22.90 -6.11 -0.68
CA GLN A 120 23.69 -7.22 -1.23
C GLN A 120 22.79 -8.28 -1.86
N ALA A 121 21.62 -8.54 -1.27
CA ALA A 121 20.58 -9.40 -1.82
C ALA A 121 19.81 -8.76 -3.00
N GLY A 122 20.16 -7.56 -3.45
CA GLY A 122 19.57 -6.90 -4.63
C GLY A 122 18.38 -5.99 -4.36
N LEU A 123 18.00 -5.75 -3.09
CA LEU A 123 17.03 -4.70 -2.77
C LEU A 123 17.64 -3.33 -3.04
N ARG A 124 16.81 -2.41 -3.53
CA ARG A 124 17.21 -1.01 -3.81
C ARG A 124 16.26 0.01 -3.20
N SER A 125 15.36 -0.43 -2.34
CA SER A 125 14.37 0.42 -1.68
C SER A 125 14.05 -0.16 -0.31
N PHE A 126 14.09 0.70 0.71
CA PHE A 126 13.80 0.34 2.10
C PHE A 126 12.64 1.18 2.62
N VAL A 127 11.74 0.55 3.38
CA VAL A 127 10.56 1.18 3.98
C VAL A 127 10.69 1.09 5.49
N LEU A 128 10.75 2.25 6.14
CA LEU A 128 10.81 2.37 7.59
C LEU A 128 9.40 2.64 8.10
N GLN A 129 8.81 1.67 8.77
CA GLN A 129 7.43 1.72 9.24
C GLN A 129 7.40 1.98 10.73
N LYS A 130 6.65 2.99 11.16
CA LYS A 130 6.42 3.24 12.59
C LYS A 130 5.27 2.37 13.10
N SER A 131 5.47 1.76 14.26
CA SER A 131 4.39 1.07 14.99
C SER A 131 3.37 2.09 15.52
N GLN A 132 2.08 1.81 15.36
CA GLN A 132 1.00 2.71 15.80
C GLN A 132 0.72 2.67 17.32
N GLU A 133 1.28 1.70 18.04
CA GLU A 133 0.86 1.40 19.42
C GLU A 133 1.46 2.31 20.50
N LYS A 134 2.51 3.10 20.20
CA LYS A 134 3.24 3.87 21.21
C LYS A 134 3.67 5.24 20.70
N SER A 135 3.29 6.29 21.43
CA SER A 135 3.61 7.68 21.12
C SER A 135 4.73 8.20 22.03
N ARG A 136 5.83 8.69 21.44
CA ARG A 136 6.84 9.53 22.10
C ARG A 136 6.66 10.98 21.66
N GLU A 137 7.37 11.91 22.31
CA GLU A 137 7.51 13.27 21.81
C GLU A 137 8.08 13.25 20.37
N LYS A 138 7.32 13.82 19.44
CA LYS A 138 7.61 13.76 17.99
C LYS A 138 8.99 14.33 17.63
N GLU A 139 9.50 15.27 18.42
CA GLU A 139 10.78 15.94 18.17
C GLU A 139 11.98 15.00 18.38
N GLN A 140 12.05 14.33 19.54
CA GLN A 140 13.13 13.37 19.84
C GLN A 140 13.13 12.21 18.83
N GLU A 141 11.94 11.70 18.51
CA GLU A 141 11.76 10.66 17.51
C GLU A 141 12.18 11.11 16.10
N GLY A 142 11.90 12.37 15.76
CA GLY A 142 12.33 13.01 14.53
C GLY A 142 13.84 12.94 14.31
N GLY A 143 14.62 13.36 15.33
CA GLY A 143 16.08 13.31 15.27
C GLY A 143 16.63 11.88 15.13
N LEU A 144 16.07 10.94 15.90
CA LEU A 144 16.50 9.54 15.83
C LEU A 144 16.30 8.92 14.44
N LEU A 145 15.15 9.20 13.80
CA LEU A 145 14.87 8.73 12.46
C LEU A 145 15.76 9.41 11.41
N ALA A 146 16.05 10.71 11.57
CA ALA A 146 17.00 11.42 10.70
C ALA A 146 18.39 10.79 10.72
N ASP A 147 18.91 10.44 11.89
CA ASP A 147 20.20 9.76 12.03
C ASP A 147 20.19 8.37 11.39
N LEU A 148 19.12 7.60 11.58
CA LEU A 148 18.97 6.29 10.95
C LEU A 148 18.95 6.40 9.43
N ILE A 149 18.21 7.37 8.87
CA ILE A 149 18.20 7.65 7.43
C ILE A 149 19.63 7.93 6.95
N LYS A 150 20.38 8.81 7.63
CA LYS A 150 21.78 9.10 7.26
C LYS A 150 22.65 7.85 7.26
N GLN A 151 22.54 6.99 8.28
CA GLN A 151 23.29 5.73 8.36
C GLN A 151 22.93 4.78 7.19
N ILE A 152 21.65 4.63 6.88
CA ILE A 152 21.19 3.81 5.76
C ILE A 152 21.71 4.38 4.45
N LYS A 153 21.63 5.70 4.24
CA LYS A 153 22.10 6.37 3.02
C LYS A 153 23.62 6.31 2.87
N ALA A 154 24.38 6.34 3.96
CA ALA A 154 25.83 6.13 3.92
C ALA A 154 26.19 4.69 3.48
N ALA A 155 25.47 3.68 4.00
CA ALA A 155 25.69 2.29 3.61
C ALA A 155 25.12 1.94 2.22
N CYS A 156 24.04 2.62 1.82
CA CYS A 156 23.22 2.32 0.64
C CYS A 156 22.85 3.60 -0.14
N PRO A 157 23.83 4.32 -0.72
CA PRO A 157 23.61 5.65 -1.30
C PRO A 157 22.62 5.66 -2.49
N ASP A 158 22.64 4.59 -3.28
CA ASP A 158 21.80 4.37 -4.47
C ASP A 158 20.39 3.85 -4.13
N CYS A 159 20.15 3.40 -2.90
CA CYS A 159 18.85 2.89 -2.48
C CYS A 159 17.87 4.01 -2.10
N ALA A 160 16.58 3.78 -2.32
CA ALA A 160 15.52 4.66 -1.82
C ALA A 160 15.20 4.37 -0.36
N VAL A 161 14.89 5.42 0.42
CA VAL A 161 14.29 5.30 1.75
C VAL A 161 12.88 5.88 1.73
N THR A 162 11.90 5.06 2.11
CA THR A 162 10.49 5.43 2.23
C THR A 162 10.11 5.47 3.71
N LEU A 163 9.47 6.55 4.15
CA LEU A 163 8.99 6.69 5.52
C LEU A 163 7.48 6.40 5.58
N ALA A 164 7.07 5.51 6.48
CA ALA A 164 5.67 5.28 6.82
C ALA A 164 5.48 5.61 8.32
N ALA A 165 5.61 6.91 8.65
CA ALA A 165 5.72 7.39 10.03
C ALA A 165 4.45 8.08 10.57
N GLY A 166 3.44 8.39 9.75
CA GLY A 166 2.27 9.19 10.17
C GLY A 166 2.47 10.70 9.92
N ILE A 167 1.83 11.57 10.71
CA ILE A 167 1.89 13.03 10.53
C ILE A 167 2.89 13.67 11.53
N TYR A 168 3.90 14.37 11.01
CA TYR A 168 4.92 15.09 11.80
C TYR A 168 4.94 16.59 11.47
N PRO A 169 5.54 17.42 12.33
CA PRO A 169 5.83 18.81 11.99
C PRO A 169 6.60 18.94 10.68
N GLU A 170 6.34 20.00 9.92
CA GLU A 170 6.93 20.20 8.58
C GLU A 170 8.46 20.30 8.64
N GLU A 171 9.01 20.87 9.73
CA GLU A 171 10.44 20.98 10.01
C GLU A 171 11.09 19.61 10.16
N THR A 172 10.42 18.68 10.85
CA THR A 172 10.88 17.30 11.01
C THR A 172 10.89 16.58 9.68
N VAL A 173 9.86 16.76 8.86
CA VAL A 173 9.80 16.17 7.51
C VAL A 173 10.91 16.74 6.63
N HIS A 174 11.16 18.04 6.70
CA HIS A 174 12.26 18.68 5.98
C HIS A 174 13.62 18.11 6.42
N MET A 175 13.84 17.93 7.72
CA MET A 175 15.03 17.30 8.26
C MET A 175 15.24 15.88 7.72
N TRP A 176 14.18 15.08 7.63
CA TRP A 176 14.26 13.74 7.03
C TRP A 176 14.59 13.76 5.54
N ARG A 177 14.06 14.74 4.81
CA ARG A 177 14.41 14.95 3.40
C ARG A 177 15.90 15.24 3.25
N GLN A 178 16.44 16.15 4.07
CA GLN A 178 17.86 16.50 4.10
C GLN A 178 18.75 15.32 4.52
N ALA A 179 18.26 14.47 5.43
CA ALA A 179 18.93 13.23 5.80
C ALA A 179 19.00 12.21 4.64
N GLY A 180 18.19 12.39 3.61
CA GLY A 180 18.21 11.60 2.37
C GLY A 180 16.99 10.70 2.17
N ALA A 181 15.89 10.91 2.89
CA ALA A 181 14.64 10.18 2.65
C ALA A 181 14.00 10.59 1.32
N ASP A 182 13.51 9.59 0.58
CA ASP A 182 13.10 9.75 -0.81
C ASP A 182 11.58 9.81 -0.98
N ARG A 183 10.84 9.07 -0.15
CA ARG A 183 9.38 8.88 -0.26
C ARG A 183 8.69 8.93 1.09
N TYR A 184 7.42 9.28 1.10
CA TYR A 184 6.63 9.35 2.33
C TYR A 184 5.24 8.74 2.10
N LEU A 185 4.88 7.74 2.88
CA LEU A 185 3.58 7.07 2.88
C LEU A 185 2.79 7.46 4.14
N VAL A 186 1.64 8.10 3.96
CA VAL A 186 0.73 8.48 5.05
C VAL A 186 -0.39 7.46 5.15
N ARG A 187 -0.32 6.61 6.17
CA ARG A 187 -1.37 5.63 6.51
C ARG A 187 -2.53 6.28 7.25
N LEU A 188 -3.70 5.65 7.22
CA LEU A 188 -4.84 6.10 8.02
C LEU A 188 -4.53 5.83 9.51
N GLU A 189 -4.81 6.80 10.38
CA GLU A 189 -4.70 6.55 11.81
C GLU A 189 -5.89 5.67 12.21
N ARG A 190 -5.61 4.52 12.84
CA ARG A 190 -6.67 3.63 13.31
C ARG A 190 -7.21 4.17 14.63
N SER A 191 -8.08 5.17 14.58
CA SER A 191 -8.80 5.60 15.77
C SER A 191 -9.83 4.54 16.16
N GLU A 192 -9.76 3.99 17.38
CA GLU A 192 -10.82 3.15 17.95
C GLU A 192 -12.20 3.85 17.92
N ALA A 193 -12.22 5.18 17.86
CA ALA A 193 -13.44 5.98 17.76
C ALA A 193 -14.17 5.80 16.41
N ALA A 194 -13.46 5.40 15.34
CA ALA A 194 -14.07 5.18 14.03
C ALA A 194 -15.07 4.01 14.02
N GLY A 195 -14.99 3.10 15.00
CA GLY A 195 -15.93 1.99 15.19
C GLY A 195 -17.14 2.30 16.07
N ARG A 196 -17.19 3.45 16.76
CA ARG A 196 -18.33 3.80 17.62
C ARG A 196 -19.26 4.76 16.89
N ALA A 197 -20.41 4.27 16.47
CA ALA A 197 -21.44 5.07 15.81
C ALA A 197 -21.97 6.17 16.76
N GLY A 198 -21.54 7.42 16.53
CA GLY A 198 -22.00 8.61 17.24
C GLY A 198 -21.61 9.88 16.47
N ASP A 199 -22.30 11.00 16.72
CA ASP A 199 -22.02 12.25 15.98
C ASP A 199 -20.69 12.92 16.36
N SER A 200 -20.17 12.66 17.57
CA SER A 200 -18.84 13.11 18.00
C SER A 200 -17.72 12.37 17.29
N SER A 201 -17.86 11.06 17.02
CA SER A 201 -16.87 10.28 16.27
C SER A 201 -16.83 10.65 14.79
N ARG A 202 -17.98 11.03 14.21
CA ARG A 202 -18.03 11.54 12.82
C ARG A 202 -17.23 12.83 12.64
N LYS A 203 -17.40 13.82 13.53
CA LYS A 203 -16.67 15.09 13.43
C LYS A 203 -15.16 14.91 13.60
N ALA A 204 -14.74 14.08 14.56
CA ALA A 204 -13.33 13.77 14.78
C ALA A 204 -12.71 13.08 13.55
N LEU A 205 -13.43 12.12 12.95
CA LEU A 205 -12.98 11.43 11.74
C LEU A 205 -12.87 12.36 10.53
N GLU A 206 -13.79 13.31 10.35
CA GLU A 206 -13.71 14.30 9.27
C GLU A 206 -12.56 15.29 9.48
N GLN A 207 -12.27 15.69 10.72
CA GLN A 207 -11.09 16.50 11.05
C GLN A 207 -9.78 15.75 10.76
N GLU A 208 -9.70 14.49 11.16
CA GLU A 208 -8.54 13.63 10.90
C GLU A 208 -8.29 13.45 9.39
N LYS A 209 -9.35 13.13 8.63
CA LYS A 209 -9.30 13.05 7.17
C LYS A 209 -8.84 14.35 6.55
N SER A 210 -9.37 15.49 7.00
CA SER A 210 -8.98 16.82 6.53
C SER A 210 -7.48 17.08 6.79
N GLY A 211 -7.00 16.73 8.00
CA GLY A 211 -5.59 16.79 8.36
C GLY A 211 -4.69 15.96 7.45
N ARG A 212 -5.06 14.69 7.21
CA ARG A 212 -4.33 13.79 6.29
C ARG A 212 -4.30 14.34 4.86
N LYS A 213 -5.44 14.79 4.32
CA LYS A 213 -5.51 15.36 2.96
C LYS A 213 -4.64 16.62 2.84
N ARG A 214 -4.64 17.50 3.85
CA ARG A 214 -3.75 18.66 3.90
C ARG A 214 -2.28 18.26 3.92
N TYR A 215 -1.93 17.27 4.74
CA TYR A 215 -0.55 16.79 4.88
C TYR A 215 -0.03 16.12 3.59
N LEU A 216 -0.86 15.32 2.92
CA LEU A 216 -0.54 14.75 1.60
C LEU A 216 -0.29 15.84 0.55
N ASN A 217 -1.10 16.91 0.53
CA ASN A 217 -0.86 18.07 -0.34
C ASN A 217 0.45 18.79 -0.01
N PHE A 218 0.80 18.91 1.27
CA PHE A 218 2.10 19.45 1.70
C PHE A 218 3.27 18.60 1.18
N LEU A 219 3.23 17.28 1.36
CA LEU A 219 4.26 16.36 0.86
C LEU A 219 4.42 16.47 -0.66
N LYS A 220 3.28 16.54 -1.38
CA LYS A 220 3.27 16.70 -2.83
C LYS A 220 3.93 18.00 -3.27
N LYS A 221 3.58 19.12 -2.63
CA LYS A 221 4.16 20.45 -2.91
C LYS A 221 5.64 20.54 -2.60
N THR A 222 6.11 19.80 -1.59
CA THR A 222 7.53 19.79 -1.17
C THR A 222 8.38 18.76 -1.91
N GLY A 223 7.85 18.16 -2.99
CA GLY A 223 8.63 17.33 -3.92
C GLY A 223 8.90 15.91 -3.41
N TRP A 224 8.11 15.40 -2.47
CA TRP A 224 8.17 14.00 -2.09
C TRP A 224 7.51 13.11 -3.14
N GLN A 225 8.03 11.89 -3.31
CA GLN A 225 7.19 10.81 -3.83
C GLN A 225 6.16 10.49 -2.76
N THR A 226 4.97 11.03 -2.95
CA THR A 226 3.91 11.08 -1.95
C THR A 226 3.06 9.82 -2.05
N GLY A 227 2.82 9.19 -0.91
CA GLY A 227 2.03 7.98 -0.78
C GLY A 227 0.85 8.14 0.15
N GLY A 228 -0.31 7.65 -0.26
CA GLY A 228 -1.51 7.58 0.58
C GLY A 228 -2.04 6.15 0.74
N GLU A 229 -2.66 5.87 1.88
CA GLU A 229 -3.38 4.61 2.10
C GLU A 229 -4.88 4.73 1.82
N ILE A 230 -5.49 3.73 1.18
CA ILE A 230 -6.95 3.56 1.11
C ILE A 230 -7.34 2.33 1.95
N SER A 231 -8.41 2.44 2.71
CA SER A 231 -9.02 1.32 3.40
C SER A 231 -10.28 0.83 2.68
N ALA A 232 -10.32 -0.47 2.35
CA ALA A 232 -11.45 -1.10 1.67
C ALA A 232 -12.73 -1.17 2.53
N ALA A 233 -12.66 -1.03 3.87
CA ALA A 233 -13.86 -0.99 4.73
C ALA A 233 -14.80 0.15 4.41
N SER A 234 -14.27 1.24 3.84
CA SER A 234 -15.06 2.45 3.61
C SER A 234 -16.30 2.13 2.79
N PHE A 235 -16.25 1.11 1.92
CA PHE A 235 -17.38 0.70 1.10
C PHE A 235 -18.55 0.09 1.88
N ALA A 236 -18.29 -0.91 2.74
CA ALA A 236 -19.34 -1.67 3.41
C ALA A 236 -20.18 -0.81 4.38
N GLY A 237 -19.62 0.30 4.87
CA GLY A 237 -20.35 1.27 5.70
C GLY A 237 -20.87 2.49 4.95
N PHE A 238 -20.13 3.00 3.95
CA PHE A 238 -20.35 4.32 3.34
C PHE A 238 -19.71 4.43 1.94
N PRO A 239 -20.32 3.89 0.87
CA PRO A 239 -19.75 3.92 -0.49
C PRO A 239 -19.38 5.32 -0.97
N GLU A 240 -20.12 6.33 -0.52
CA GLU A 240 -19.85 7.75 -0.75
C GLU A 240 -18.47 8.19 -0.27
N ARG A 241 -18.04 7.72 0.90
CA ARG A 241 -16.75 8.09 1.48
C ARG A 241 -15.60 7.53 0.66
N LEU A 242 -15.77 6.32 0.14
CA LEU A 242 -14.77 5.72 -0.74
C LEU A 242 -14.71 6.44 -2.09
N ALA A 243 -15.86 6.83 -2.65
CA ALA A 243 -15.90 7.67 -3.85
C ALA A 243 -15.18 9.02 -3.64
N GLU A 244 -15.42 9.69 -2.52
CA GLU A 244 -14.74 10.95 -2.17
C GLU A 244 -13.22 10.78 -1.98
N GLU A 245 -12.78 9.64 -1.45
CA GLU A 245 -11.35 9.32 -1.35
C GLU A 245 -10.73 9.09 -2.74
N LEU A 246 -11.41 8.35 -3.63
CA LEU A 246 -10.94 8.16 -5.02
C LEU A 246 -10.89 9.49 -5.79
N MET A 247 -11.89 10.34 -5.64
CA MET A 247 -11.88 11.70 -6.22
C MET A 247 -10.71 12.53 -5.67
N PHE A 248 -10.42 12.44 -4.38
CA PHE A 248 -9.26 13.10 -3.78
C PHE A 248 -7.94 12.58 -4.36
N LEU A 249 -7.77 11.27 -4.49
CA LEU A 249 -6.56 10.70 -5.11
C LEU A 249 -6.40 11.12 -6.56
N CYS A 250 -7.51 11.20 -7.32
CA CYS A 250 -7.52 11.73 -8.67
C CYS A 250 -6.99 13.17 -8.73
N ALA A 251 -7.35 14.01 -7.76
CA ALA A 251 -6.87 15.39 -7.69
C ALA A 251 -5.40 15.47 -7.21
N LEU A 252 -5.02 14.67 -6.21
CA LEU A 252 -3.68 14.67 -5.61
C LEU A 252 -2.61 14.09 -6.56
N GLN A 253 -2.97 13.08 -7.36
CA GLN A 253 -2.08 12.31 -8.22
C GLN A 253 -0.84 11.76 -7.46
N PRO A 254 -1.00 10.98 -6.37
CA PRO A 254 0.14 10.49 -5.60
C PRO A 254 1.00 9.48 -6.38
N GLU A 255 2.28 9.40 -6.02
CA GLU A 255 3.22 8.43 -6.59
C GLU A 255 3.02 7.02 -6.04
N ILE A 256 2.49 6.87 -4.82
CA ILE A 256 2.25 5.59 -4.17
C ILE A 256 0.80 5.53 -3.67
N VAL A 257 0.15 4.39 -3.84
CA VAL A 257 -1.12 4.10 -3.17
C VAL A 257 -1.03 2.72 -2.54
N GLU A 258 -1.17 2.64 -1.22
CA GLU A 258 -1.31 1.37 -0.51
C GLU A 258 -2.79 1.12 -0.24
N ILE A 259 -3.30 -0.08 -0.56
CA ILE A 259 -4.71 -0.42 -0.34
C ILE A 259 -4.76 -1.59 0.61
N ASN A 260 -5.38 -1.38 1.76
CA ASN A 260 -5.45 -2.36 2.84
C ASN A 260 -6.88 -2.90 2.99
N PRO A 261 -7.08 -4.22 3.11
CA PRO A 261 -8.34 -4.76 3.57
C PRO A 261 -8.53 -4.31 5.02
N PHE A 262 -9.76 -3.96 5.36
CA PHE A 262 -10.05 -3.51 6.71
C PHE A 262 -10.55 -4.65 7.56
N LEU A 263 -9.66 -5.11 8.43
CA LEU A 263 -9.96 -6.09 9.44
C LEU A 263 -10.12 -5.30 10.74
N PHE A 264 -11.37 -5.12 11.22
CA PHE A 264 -11.57 -4.72 12.61
C PHE A 264 -10.85 -5.75 13.49
N GLY A 265 -10.55 -5.39 14.74
CA GLY A 265 -10.14 -6.38 15.75
C GLY A 265 -11.04 -7.61 15.66
N ASP A 266 -10.43 -8.80 15.67
CA ASP A 266 -10.97 -10.07 15.16
C ASP A 266 -12.33 -10.51 15.74
N SER A 267 -12.87 -9.81 16.73
CA SER A 267 -14.09 -10.13 17.46
C SER A 267 -15.39 -9.60 16.82
N VAL A 268 -15.35 -8.78 15.76
CA VAL A 268 -16.56 -8.03 15.32
C VAL A 268 -17.04 -8.35 13.89
N GLN A 269 -16.24 -8.97 13.02
CA GLN A 269 -16.62 -9.20 11.61
C GLN A 269 -17.03 -10.64 11.32
N THR A 270 -18.11 -10.81 10.54
CA THR A 270 -18.48 -12.11 9.98
C THR A 270 -17.49 -12.55 8.89
N ALA A 271 -17.46 -13.85 8.58
CA ALA A 271 -16.61 -14.38 7.53
C ALA A 271 -16.91 -13.75 6.15
N GLU A 272 -18.18 -13.50 5.87
CA GLU A 272 -18.66 -12.90 4.62
C GLU A 272 -18.18 -11.44 4.48
N ALA A 273 -18.20 -10.67 5.57
CA ALA A 273 -17.72 -9.29 5.57
C ALA A 273 -16.21 -9.21 5.32
N ARG A 274 -15.44 -10.13 5.93
CA ARG A 274 -14.00 -10.25 5.68
C ARG A 274 -13.72 -10.60 4.22
N GLU A 275 -14.44 -11.56 3.68
CA GLU A 275 -14.31 -11.97 2.29
C GLU A 275 -14.63 -10.82 1.31
N ASP A 276 -15.72 -10.08 1.54
CA ASP A 276 -16.06 -8.92 0.71
C ASP A 276 -14.98 -7.82 0.78
N ALA A 277 -14.38 -7.58 1.95
CA ALA A 277 -13.30 -6.62 2.11
C ALA A 277 -12.05 -7.01 1.30
N LEU A 278 -11.71 -8.30 1.23
CA LEU A 278 -10.61 -8.81 0.39
C LEU A 278 -10.92 -8.62 -1.09
N LYS A 279 -12.14 -8.97 -1.53
CA LYS A 279 -12.61 -8.76 -2.91
C LYS A 279 -12.61 -7.29 -3.30
N MET A 280 -13.09 -6.42 -2.41
CA MET A 280 -13.07 -4.96 -2.61
C MET A 280 -11.65 -4.43 -2.70
N THR A 281 -10.72 -4.93 -1.88
CA THR A 281 -9.31 -4.54 -1.93
C THR A 281 -8.73 -4.80 -3.32
N LEU A 282 -8.89 -6.02 -3.85
CA LEU A 282 -8.44 -6.37 -5.20
C LEU A 282 -9.10 -5.50 -6.28
N TYR A 283 -10.41 -5.25 -6.16
CA TYR A 283 -11.16 -4.40 -7.07
C TYR A 283 -10.62 -2.95 -7.08
N LEU A 284 -10.37 -2.38 -5.90
CA LEU A 284 -9.79 -1.05 -5.75
C LEU A 284 -8.36 -0.94 -6.28
N MET A 285 -7.56 -2.01 -6.24
CA MET A 285 -6.24 -2.02 -6.87
C MET A 285 -6.34 -1.83 -8.39
N GLY A 286 -7.32 -2.49 -9.02
CA GLY A 286 -7.62 -2.29 -10.44
C GLY A 286 -8.06 -0.86 -10.73
N ILE A 287 -8.98 -0.31 -9.93
CA ILE A 287 -9.44 1.08 -10.07
C ILE A 287 -8.28 2.05 -9.90
N ALA A 288 -7.46 1.91 -8.85
CA ALA A 288 -6.35 2.79 -8.57
C ALA A 288 -5.34 2.82 -9.71
N ARG A 289 -5.08 1.68 -10.36
CA ARG A 289 -4.20 1.62 -11.54
C ARG A 289 -4.78 2.38 -12.74
N LEU A 290 -6.08 2.30 -13.01
CA LEU A 290 -6.70 3.06 -14.10
C LEU A 290 -6.74 4.56 -13.79
N LEU A 291 -7.09 4.89 -12.54
CA LEU A 291 -7.18 6.27 -12.05
C LEU A 291 -5.80 6.97 -12.02
N LEU A 292 -4.76 6.21 -11.66
CA LEU A 292 -3.39 6.70 -11.50
C LEU A 292 -2.44 5.79 -12.30
N PRO A 293 -2.37 5.94 -13.65
CA PRO A 293 -1.66 5.00 -14.51
C PRO A 293 -0.19 4.77 -14.13
N ARG A 294 0.46 5.81 -13.59
CA ARG A 294 1.87 5.82 -13.17
C ARG A 294 2.09 5.35 -11.73
N VAL A 295 1.07 5.05 -10.94
CA VAL A 295 1.24 4.79 -9.50
C VAL A 295 2.15 3.59 -9.21
N LEU A 296 2.92 3.68 -8.12
CA LEU A 296 3.53 2.52 -7.46
C LEU A 296 2.49 1.92 -6.51
N LEU A 297 2.03 0.72 -6.84
CA LEU A 297 0.96 0.03 -6.14
C LEU A 297 1.53 -1.22 -5.46
N PRO A 298 1.93 -1.14 -4.18
CA PRO A 298 2.33 -2.30 -3.39
C PRO A 298 1.17 -3.24 -3.10
N VAL A 299 1.48 -4.53 -3.08
CA VAL A 299 0.65 -5.50 -2.36
C VAL A 299 0.98 -5.36 -0.88
N SER A 300 -0.02 -4.99 -0.07
CA SER A 300 0.14 -4.84 1.37
C SER A 300 0.39 -6.18 2.06
N GLU A 301 1.12 -6.15 3.16
CA GLU A 301 1.32 -7.30 4.05
C GLU A 301 -0.01 -7.84 4.62
N ILE A 302 -0.99 -6.95 4.88
CA ILE A 302 -2.30 -7.36 5.41
C ILE A 302 -3.02 -8.23 4.37
N LEU A 303 -3.12 -7.78 3.11
CA LEU A 303 -3.70 -8.58 2.03
C LEU A 303 -2.97 -9.92 1.85
N GLU A 304 -1.65 -9.93 1.95
CA GLU A 304 -0.87 -11.17 1.86
C GLU A 304 -1.20 -12.17 2.96
N LYS A 305 -1.27 -11.72 4.22
CA LYS A 305 -1.57 -12.58 5.36
C LYS A 305 -3.02 -13.04 5.37
N SER A 306 -3.92 -12.24 4.81
CA SER A 306 -5.36 -12.49 4.87
C SER A 306 -5.94 -13.20 3.64
N LEU A 307 -5.20 -13.28 2.53
CA LEU A 307 -5.65 -13.92 1.31
C LEU A 307 -4.57 -14.89 0.78
N PRO A 308 -4.88 -16.20 0.67
CA PRO A 308 -4.02 -17.14 -0.04
C PRO A 308 -3.67 -16.62 -1.44
N ASP A 309 -2.40 -16.72 -1.82
CA ASP A 309 -1.87 -16.16 -3.07
C ASP A 309 -2.09 -14.63 -3.24
N GLY A 310 -2.30 -13.88 -2.16
CA GLY A 310 -2.59 -12.44 -2.18
C GLY A 310 -1.56 -11.60 -2.96
N ARG A 311 -0.27 -11.96 -2.89
CA ARG A 311 0.78 -11.36 -3.73
C ARG A 311 0.54 -11.55 -5.22
N ARG A 312 0.22 -12.77 -5.65
CA ARG A 312 -0.04 -13.09 -7.05
C ARG A 312 -1.33 -12.40 -7.52
N LEU A 313 -2.40 -12.47 -6.73
CA LEU A 313 -3.68 -11.84 -7.04
C LEU A 313 -3.54 -10.31 -7.15
N GLY A 314 -2.83 -9.67 -6.21
CA GLY A 314 -2.57 -8.24 -6.25
C GLY A 314 -1.81 -7.80 -7.50
N LEU A 315 -0.78 -8.57 -7.91
CA LEU A 315 -0.05 -8.32 -9.17
C LEU A 315 -0.96 -8.47 -10.40
N LEU A 316 -1.88 -9.43 -10.38
CA LEU A 316 -2.88 -9.61 -11.44
C LEU A 316 -3.93 -8.49 -11.43
N CYS A 317 -4.16 -7.80 -10.31
CA CYS A 317 -5.06 -6.65 -10.22
C CYS A 317 -4.39 -5.31 -10.56
N GLY A 318 -3.09 -5.28 -10.92
CA GLY A 318 -2.40 -4.07 -11.37
C GLY A 318 -1.31 -3.55 -10.42
N ALA A 319 -1.01 -4.27 -9.33
CA ALA A 319 0.17 -4.00 -8.52
C ALA A 319 1.47 -4.17 -9.30
N ASN A 320 2.51 -3.49 -8.85
CA ASN A 320 3.86 -3.55 -9.42
C ASN A 320 4.96 -3.51 -8.35
N VAL A 321 4.61 -3.58 -7.07
CA VAL A 321 5.56 -3.58 -5.95
C VAL A 321 5.23 -4.71 -4.99
N LEU A 322 6.23 -5.46 -4.54
CA LEU A 322 6.14 -6.43 -3.45
C LEU A 322 7.05 -6.01 -2.29
N MET A 323 6.62 -6.37 -1.08
CA MET A 323 7.33 -6.08 0.16
C MET A 323 8.03 -7.35 0.66
N MET A 324 9.18 -7.19 1.32
CA MET A 324 9.93 -8.24 2.00
C MET A 324 10.34 -7.73 3.37
N ASP A 325 10.15 -8.52 4.42
CA ASP A 325 10.60 -8.11 5.75
C ASP A 325 12.11 -8.23 5.88
N LEU A 326 12.74 -7.17 6.40
CA LEU A 326 14.19 -7.09 6.63
C LEU A 326 14.61 -7.66 7.98
N LEU A 327 13.71 -7.65 8.96
CA LEU A 327 13.95 -8.16 10.30
C LEU A 327 12.79 -9.12 10.61
N PRO A 328 13.04 -10.41 10.87
CA PRO A 328 11.98 -11.27 11.36
C PRO A 328 11.47 -10.71 12.69
N GLY A 329 10.14 -10.71 12.88
CA GLY A 329 9.47 -10.16 14.06
C GLY A 329 10.11 -10.62 15.37
N SER A 330 9.99 -9.76 16.38
CA SER A 330 10.54 -9.74 17.75
C SER A 330 10.71 -11.06 18.54
N GLY A 331 11.33 -12.09 17.97
CA GLY A 331 11.54 -13.40 18.59
C GLY A 331 12.79 -14.14 18.10
N GLY A 332 13.57 -13.57 17.18
CA GLY A 332 14.78 -14.20 16.65
C GLY A 332 16.04 -13.39 16.90
N SER A 333 16.61 -13.49 18.10
CA SER A 333 18.01 -13.08 18.34
C SER A 333 18.94 -14.09 17.66
N GLY A 334 19.40 -13.80 16.44
CA GLY A 334 20.40 -14.65 15.78
C GLY A 334 20.95 -14.10 14.46
N PRO A 335 22.27 -14.22 14.20
CA PRO A 335 22.90 -13.85 12.94
C PRO A 335 22.67 -14.94 11.88
N TYR A 336 21.43 -15.06 11.38
CA TYR A 336 21.05 -15.99 10.30
C TYR A 336 20.11 -15.31 9.30
N MET A 337 20.45 -14.11 8.83
CA MET A 337 19.57 -13.28 7.99
C MET A 337 19.72 -13.52 6.47
N GLY A 338 20.85 -14.10 6.04
CA GLY A 338 21.12 -14.37 4.62
C GLY A 338 20.26 -15.49 4.01
N CYS A 339 20.00 -16.58 4.76
CA CYS A 339 19.30 -17.75 4.22
C CYS A 339 17.78 -17.49 4.09
N SER A 340 17.16 -16.85 5.08
CA SER A 340 15.72 -16.53 5.07
C SER A 340 15.36 -15.56 3.95
N THR A 341 16.13 -14.48 3.78
CA THR A 341 15.91 -13.47 2.73
C THR A 341 16.11 -14.06 1.33
N ALA A 342 17.13 -14.91 1.14
CA ALA A 342 17.39 -15.55 -0.14
C ALA A 342 16.30 -16.57 -0.52
N GLN A 343 15.84 -17.37 0.45
CA GLN A 343 14.73 -18.32 0.24
C GLN A 343 13.44 -17.60 -0.10
N GLU A 344 13.11 -16.54 0.64
CA GLU A 344 11.90 -15.77 0.40
C GLU A 344 11.94 -15.08 -0.96
N LYS A 345 13.08 -14.48 -1.33
CA LYS A 345 13.29 -13.94 -2.67
C LYS A 345 13.13 -15.00 -3.76
N ALA A 346 13.61 -16.23 -3.54
CA ALA A 346 13.45 -17.31 -4.51
C ALA A 346 11.98 -17.74 -4.68
N LYS A 347 11.20 -17.79 -3.59
CA LYS A 347 9.75 -18.04 -3.64
C LYS A 347 9.04 -16.94 -4.42
N LEU A 348 9.33 -15.68 -4.11
CA LEU A 348 8.79 -14.53 -4.82
C LEU A 348 9.14 -14.56 -6.31
N ARG A 349 10.37 -14.94 -6.64
CA ARG A 349 10.82 -15.07 -8.03
C ARG A 349 9.95 -16.05 -8.80
N ARG A 350 9.78 -17.27 -8.26
CA ARG A 350 8.93 -18.30 -8.88
C ARG A 350 7.48 -17.84 -9.05
N LEU A 351 6.93 -17.17 -8.03
CA LEU A 351 5.57 -16.62 -8.09
C LEU A 351 5.42 -15.59 -9.21
N VAL A 352 6.38 -14.66 -9.32
CA VAL A 352 6.37 -13.58 -10.32
C VAL A 352 6.61 -14.13 -11.73
N GLU A 353 7.54 -15.06 -11.91
CA GLU A 353 7.80 -15.72 -13.19
C GLU A 353 6.61 -16.57 -13.67
N ALA A 354 5.91 -17.25 -12.74
CA ALA A 354 4.73 -18.06 -13.07
C ALA A 354 3.56 -17.26 -13.68
N ILE A 355 3.50 -15.95 -13.42
CA ILE A 355 2.50 -15.06 -14.03
C ILE A 355 3.07 -14.23 -15.20
N GLY A 356 4.28 -14.56 -15.67
CA GLY A 356 4.92 -13.91 -16.82
C GLY A 356 5.51 -12.53 -16.52
N TYR A 357 5.89 -12.29 -15.27
CA TYR A 357 6.55 -11.06 -14.82
C TYR A 357 7.98 -11.34 -14.37
N GLU A 358 8.76 -10.28 -14.14
CA GLU A 358 10.13 -10.37 -13.65
C GLU A 358 10.35 -9.48 -12.43
N MET A 359 11.13 -9.95 -11.46
CA MET A 359 11.57 -9.11 -10.34
C MET A 359 12.82 -8.34 -10.73
N VAL A 360 12.82 -7.03 -10.50
CA VAL A 360 13.95 -6.17 -10.84
C VAL A 360 14.66 -5.63 -9.60
N ALA A 361 16.00 -5.58 -9.67
CA ALA A 361 16.86 -4.99 -8.65
C ALA A 361 17.04 -3.48 -8.90
N GLU A 362 15.93 -2.76 -9.00
CA GLU A 362 15.90 -1.33 -9.28
C GLU A 362 15.33 -0.54 -8.09
N ARG A 363 15.73 0.73 -7.95
CA ARG A 363 15.23 1.63 -6.91
C ARG A 363 13.69 1.78 -6.97
N GLY A 364 13.10 1.68 -8.16
CA GLY A 364 11.65 1.65 -8.36
C GLY A 364 10.96 2.95 -7.99
N ASP A 365 11.47 4.08 -8.50
CA ASP A 365 10.77 5.38 -8.44
C ASP A 365 9.55 5.37 -9.36
N CYS A 366 8.56 6.22 -9.05
CA CYS A 366 7.35 6.37 -9.85
C CYS A 366 7.72 6.80 -11.27
N TYR A 367 7.06 6.23 -12.27
CA TYR A 367 7.31 6.55 -13.66
C TYR A 367 7.18 8.06 -13.91
N GLY A 368 8.19 8.64 -14.55
CA GLY A 368 8.23 10.08 -14.86
C GLY A 368 8.45 11.00 -13.65
N PHE A 369 8.71 10.45 -12.46
CA PHE A 369 9.03 11.27 -11.29
C PHE A 369 10.43 11.88 -11.43
N SER A 370 10.52 13.21 -11.45
CA SER A 370 11.80 13.91 -11.46
C SER A 370 12.26 14.22 -10.04
N ARG A 371 13.54 13.93 -9.76
CA ARG A 371 14.20 14.29 -8.51
C ARG A 371 14.68 15.75 -8.48
N SER A 372 14.55 16.48 -9.60
CA SER A 372 15.18 17.79 -9.85
C SER A 372 14.58 18.98 -9.08
N GLY A 373 13.87 18.76 -7.98
CA GLY A 373 13.48 19.83 -7.06
C GLY A 373 14.60 20.27 -6.09
N CYS A 374 15.84 19.84 -6.33
CA CYS A 374 16.97 20.04 -5.40
C CYS A 374 18.25 20.48 -6.12
N SER A 375 18.15 21.49 -6.99
CA SER A 375 19.29 22.33 -7.34
C SER A 375 18.92 23.80 -7.13
N GLU A 376 19.79 24.50 -6.41
CA GLU A 376 19.83 25.95 -6.17
C GLU A 376 18.78 26.45 -5.14
N LYS A 377 19.18 26.90 -3.95
CA LYS A 377 20.23 27.89 -3.68
C LYS A 377 21.16 27.45 -2.55
N ALA A 378 22.45 27.66 -2.82
CA ALA A 378 23.56 27.64 -1.87
C ALA A 378 23.42 28.74 -0.80
#